data_AF-A0A364GLU5-F1
#
_entry.id   AF-A0A364GLU5-F1
#
_cell.length_a   1.000
_cell.length_b   1.000
_cell.length_c   1.000
_cell.angle_alpha   90.00
_cell.angle_beta   90.00
_cell.angle_gamma   90.00
#
_symmetry.space_group_name_H-M   'P 1'
#
loop_
_entity.id
_entity.type
_entity.pdbx_description
1 polymer ?
#
loop_
_entity_poly.entity_id
_entity_poly.type
_entity_poly.pdbx_seq_one_letter_code
_entity_poly.pdbx_strand_id
1 'polypeptide(L)'
;MKNDRPPIDSFDFALEARIQLALHGIAAIAGNQWNAEQHLIDAVICARESGVRACREGSDMSLMLADEPTLLPYWDDGFEAEECGRVVWFGEWFSDMDGLNETRPSVSLTRHGYVPALEVSHRGGDCEPNTGHPRETLQEAIGAAKEMESRWHFDECID
;
A
#
# COMPACT_ATOMS: atom_id res chain seq x y z
N MET A 1 22.93 -23.37 18.90
CA MET A 1 22.22 -22.22 19.50
C MET A 1 21.17 -21.79 18.50
N LYS A 2 19.88 -21.94 18.84
CA LYS A 2 18.81 -21.29 18.06
C LYS A 2 18.93 -19.80 18.33
N ASN A 3 18.85 -18.99 17.29
CA ASN A 3 18.85 -17.54 17.42
C ASN A 3 17.49 -17.17 18.04
N ASP A 4 17.42 -17.05 19.36
CA ASP A 4 16.22 -16.67 20.13
C ASP A 4 15.88 -15.18 19.99
N ARG A 5 16.22 -14.56 18.85
CA ARG A 5 15.85 -13.16 18.62
C ARG A 5 14.33 -13.14 18.40
N PRO A 6 13.58 -12.30 19.15
CA PRO A 6 12.15 -12.14 18.89
C PRO A 6 11.92 -11.77 17.43
N PRO A 7 10.80 -12.21 16.82
CA PRO A 7 10.47 -11.82 15.46
C PRO A 7 10.39 -10.30 15.38
N ILE A 8 11.02 -9.73 14.35
CA ILE A 8 10.98 -8.28 14.09
C ILE A 8 9.54 -7.90 13.78
N ASP A 9 8.96 -7.03 14.62
CA ASP A 9 7.57 -6.55 14.52
C ASP A 9 7.48 -5.07 14.12
N SER A 10 6.26 -4.55 13.99
CA SER A 10 6.02 -3.14 13.64
C SER A 10 6.63 -2.15 14.64
N PHE A 11 6.74 -2.52 15.92
CA PHE A 11 7.30 -1.66 16.96
C PHE A 11 8.83 -1.56 16.83
N ASP A 12 9.52 -2.66 16.53
CA ASP A 12 10.97 -2.66 16.32
C ASP A 12 11.37 -1.67 15.22
N PHE A 13 10.63 -1.65 14.11
CA PHE A 13 10.85 -0.69 13.02
C PHE A 13 10.52 0.76 13.43
N ALA A 14 9.45 0.97 14.20
CA ALA A 14 9.11 2.30 14.70
C ALA A 14 10.19 2.87 15.63
N LEU A 15 10.76 2.02 16.50
CA LEU A 15 11.88 2.39 17.36
C LEU A 15 13.14 2.71 16.56
N GLU A 16 13.49 1.87 15.58
CA GLU A 16 14.65 2.11 14.73
C GLU A 16 14.50 3.42 13.93
N ALA A 17 13.32 3.70 13.39
CA ALA A 17 13.04 4.95 12.70
C ALA A 17 13.32 6.17 13.59
N ARG A 18 12.94 6.10 14.87
CA ARG A 18 13.17 7.16 15.87
C ARG A 18 14.65 7.34 16.19
N ILE A 19 15.39 6.23 16.32
CA ILE A 19 16.84 6.23 16.55
C ILE A 19 17.55 6.91 15.38
N GLN A 20 17.20 6.53 14.14
CA GLN A 20 17.77 7.10 12.93
C GLN A 20 17.45 8.61 12.81
N LEU A 21 16.24 9.03 13.15
CA LEU A 21 15.89 10.46 13.15
C LEU A 21 16.71 11.27 14.19
N ALA A 22 16.97 10.69 15.36
CA ALA A 22 17.84 11.32 16.35
C ALA A 22 19.30 11.40 15.86
N LEU A 23 19.82 10.36 15.22
CA LEU A 23 21.16 10.34 14.61
C LEU A 23 21.29 11.35 13.47
N HIS A 24 20.24 11.53 12.66
CA HIS A 24 20.15 12.60 11.66
C HIS A 24 20.37 13.97 12.31
N GLY A 25 19.64 14.28 13.38
CA GLY A 25 19.77 15.56 14.09
C GLY A 25 21.17 15.79 14.65
N ILE A 26 21.80 14.76 15.24
CA ILE A 26 23.17 14.83 15.76
C ILE A 26 24.17 15.11 14.63
N ALA A 27 24.06 14.38 13.52
CA ALA A 27 24.96 14.54 12.36
C ALA A 27 24.80 15.91 11.70
N ALA A 28 23.57 16.42 11.59
CA ALA A 28 23.27 17.74 11.05
C ALA A 28 23.90 18.86 11.92
N ILE A 29 23.75 18.77 13.25
CA ILE A 29 24.37 19.72 14.19
C ILE A 29 25.90 19.68 14.11
N ALA A 30 26.48 18.49 13.92
CA ALA A 30 27.91 18.30 13.75
C ALA A 30 28.46 18.77 12.38
N GLY A 31 27.60 19.20 11.45
CA GLY A 31 27.98 19.60 10.10
C GLY A 31 28.37 18.43 9.18
N ASN A 32 28.03 17.19 9.56
CA ASN A 32 28.27 16.01 8.74
C ASN A 32 27.04 15.69 7.89
N GLN A 33 26.92 16.42 6.78
CA GLN A 33 25.73 16.37 5.93
C GLN A 33 25.48 14.98 5.31
N TRP A 34 26.54 14.28 4.89
CA TRP A 34 26.42 12.93 4.31
C TRP A 34 25.76 11.94 5.30
N ASN A 35 26.24 11.91 6.54
CA ASN A 35 25.66 11.03 7.55
C ASN A 35 24.23 11.47 7.93
N ALA A 36 23.98 12.77 7.99
CA ALA A 36 22.65 13.29 8.28
C ALA A 36 21.64 12.82 7.23
N GLU A 37 21.98 12.91 5.94
CA GLU A 37 21.12 12.44 4.85
C GLU A 37 20.89 10.94 4.91
N GLN A 38 21.94 10.14 5.16
CA GLN A 38 21.80 8.68 5.30
C GLN A 38 20.86 8.30 6.44
N HIS A 39 21.02 8.91 7.61
CA HIS A 39 20.16 8.63 8.76
C HIS A 39 18.70 9.04 8.52
N LEU A 40 18.45 10.12 7.76
CA LEU A 40 17.09 10.48 7.39
C LEU A 40 16.47 9.45 6.45
N ILE A 41 17.23 8.96 5.46
CA ILE A 41 16.78 7.90 4.54
C ILE A 41 16.43 6.63 5.34
N ASP A 42 17.30 6.22 6.25
CA ASP A 42 17.09 5.02 7.06
C ASP A 42 15.86 5.18 7.99
N ALA A 43 15.64 6.37 8.55
CA ALA A 43 14.45 6.68 9.35
C ALA A 43 13.16 6.53 8.53
N VAL A 44 13.15 7.06 7.31
CA VAL A 44 12.01 6.96 6.38
C VAL A 44 11.73 5.51 6.00
N ILE A 45 12.76 4.73 5.67
CA ILE A 45 12.62 3.31 5.33
C ILE A 45 12.00 2.55 6.51
N CYS A 46 12.50 2.78 7.72
CA CYS A 46 12.00 2.10 8.92
C CYS A 46 10.55 2.51 9.26
N ALA A 47 10.19 3.79 9.08
CA ALA A 47 8.81 4.24 9.26
C ALA A 47 7.85 3.52 8.30
N ARG A 48 8.23 3.41 7.02
CA ARG A 48 7.45 2.67 6.01
C ARG A 48 7.33 1.18 6.32
N GLU A 49 8.43 0.52 6.70
CA GLU A 49 8.40 -0.89 7.10
C GLU A 49 7.55 -1.13 8.36
N SER A 50 7.55 -0.19 9.31
CA SER A 50 6.65 -0.23 10.46
C SER A 50 5.18 -0.23 10.02
N GLY A 51 4.79 0.62 9.07
CA GLY A 51 3.42 0.65 8.52
C GLY A 51 3.03 -0.65 7.83
N VAL A 52 3.90 -1.20 6.99
CA VAL A 52 3.70 -2.50 6.34
C VAL A 52 3.47 -3.61 7.37
N ARG A 53 4.28 -3.64 8.43
CA ARG A 53 4.16 -4.66 9.49
C ARG A 53 2.91 -4.47 10.32
N ALA A 54 2.58 -3.25 10.70
CA ALA A 54 1.37 -2.94 11.46
C ALA A 54 0.11 -3.39 10.71
N CYS A 55 0.07 -3.18 9.39
CA CYS A 55 -1.04 -3.66 8.57
C CYS A 55 -1.16 -5.19 8.58
N ARG A 56 -0.05 -5.93 8.49
CA ARG A 56 -0.06 -7.40 8.60
C ARG A 56 -0.46 -7.91 9.98
N GLU A 57 -0.03 -7.21 11.02
CA GLU A 57 -0.29 -7.54 12.42
C GLU A 57 -1.72 -7.17 12.85
N GLY A 58 -2.38 -6.26 12.12
CA GLY A 58 -3.65 -5.66 12.56
C GLY A 58 -3.46 -4.69 13.72
N SER A 59 -2.28 -4.08 13.82
CA SER A 59 -1.88 -3.16 14.88
C SER A 59 -2.07 -1.71 14.44
N ASP A 60 -2.38 -0.84 15.40
CA ASP A 60 -2.35 0.61 15.21
C ASP A 60 -0.90 1.13 15.14
N MET A 61 -0.74 2.37 14.69
CA MET A 61 0.55 3.06 14.69
C MET A 61 1.14 3.14 16.09
N SER A 62 2.44 2.83 16.21
CA SER A 62 3.19 2.98 17.45
C SER A 62 3.28 4.44 17.89
N LEU A 63 3.17 4.68 19.20
CA LEU A 63 3.40 6.01 19.81
C LEU A 63 4.82 6.55 19.54
N MET A 64 5.77 5.71 19.13
CA MET A 64 7.12 6.14 18.72
C MET A 64 7.14 6.94 17.41
N LEU A 65 6.09 6.81 16.60
CA LEU A 65 5.93 7.51 15.31
C LEU A 65 4.76 8.48 15.32
N ALA A 66 3.73 8.23 16.15
CA ALA A 66 2.53 9.05 16.22
C ALA A 66 2.82 10.53 16.58
N ASP A 67 3.91 10.80 17.32
CA ASP A 67 4.34 12.14 17.70
C ASP A 67 5.33 12.79 16.71
N GLU A 68 5.67 12.12 15.60
CA GLU A 68 6.70 12.55 14.65
C GLU A 68 6.16 12.86 13.26
N PRO A 69 5.73 14.12 13.01
CA PRO A 69 5.05 14.49 11.77
C PRO A 69 5.90 14.36 10.52
N THR A 70 7.22 14.29 10.65
CA THR A 70 8.15 14.06 9.52
C THR A 70 8.11 12.62 9.01
N LEU A 71 7.74 11.66 9.86
CA LEU A 71 7.73 10.23 9.52
C LEU A 71 6.33 9.68 9.26
N LEU A 72 5.28 10.35 9.76
CA LEU A 72 3.87 9.95 9.57
C LEU A 72 3.52 9.61 8.11
N PRO A 73 3.82 10.46 7.10
CA PRO A 73 3.40 10.16 5.73
C PRO A 73 4.03 8.88 5.18
N TYR A 74 5.26 8.56 5.61
CA TYR A 74 5.95 7.37 5.16
C TYR A 74 5.43 6.10 5.82
N TRP A 75 4.96 6.21 7.07
CA TRP A 75 4.25 5.12 7.73
C TRP A 75 2.91 4.86 7.04
N ASP A 76 2.12 5.91 6.77
CA ASP A 76 0.82 5.82 6.08
C ASP A 76 1.00 5.16 4.70
N ASP A 77 1.96 5.65 3.90
CA ASP A 77 2.35 5.05 2.62
C ASP A 77 2.62 3.54 2.72
N GLY A 78 3.31 3.10 3.77
CA GLY A 78 3.65 1.70 3.98
C GLY A 78 2.44 0.86 4.37
N PHE A 79 1.61 1.39 5.26
CA PHE A 79 0.38 0.75 5.71
C PHE A 79 -0.62 0.60 4.56
N GLU A 80 -0.88 1.68 3.82
CA GLU A 80 -1.79 1.71 2.67
C GLU A 80 -1.32 0.80 1.54
N ALA A 81 -0.01 0.78 1.25
CA ALA A 81 0.53 -0.11 0.21
C ALA A 81 0.32 -1.59 0.56
N GLU A 82 0.48 -1.97 1.83
CA GLU A 82 0.22 -3.34 2.28
C GLU A 82 -1.29 -3.64 2.33
N GLU A 83 -2.12 -2.66 2.70
CA GLU A 83 -3.58 -2.80 2.75
C GLU A 83 -4.19 -2.96 1.36
N CYS A 84 -3.78 -2.13 0.40
CA CYS A 84 -4.14 -2.25 -1.02
C CYS A 84 -3.65 -3.58 -1.63
N GLY A 85 -2.59 -4.14 -1.06
CA GLY A 85 -1.99 -5.38 -1.49
C GLY A 85 -1.29 -5.28 -2.85
N ARG A 86 -0.88 -6.44 -3.36
CA ARG A 86 -0.13 -6.53 -4.62
C ARG A 86 -1.04 -6.97 -5.76
N VAL A 87 -1.04 -6.24 -6.87
CA VAL A 87 -1.74 -6.71 -8.08
C VAL A 87 -1.08 -8.00 -8.58
N VAL A 88 -1.86 -9.07 -8.68
CA VAL A 88 -1.43 -10.41 -9.09
C VAL A 88 -2.00 -10.81 -10.45
N TRP A 89 -2.99 -10.09 -10.95
CA TRP A 89 -3.56 -10.33 -12.26
C TRP A 89 -4.15 -9.05 -12.86
N PHE A 90 -4.00 -8.91 -14.19
CA PHE A 90 -4.64 -7.88 -15.00
C PHE A 90 -5.38 -8.55 -16.16
N GLY A 91 -6.51 -7.97 -16.53
CA GLY A 91 -7.22 -8.30 -17.75
C GLY A 91 -6.86 -7.40 -18.93
N GLU A 92 -7.69 -7.55 -19.96
CA GLU A 92 -7.82 -6.71 -21.16
C GLU A 92 -7.98 -5.23 -20.80
N TRP A 93 -7.37 -4.29 -21.53
CA TRP A 93 -8.01 -2.97 -21.64
C TRP A 93 -9.14 -3.09 -22.66
N PHE A 94 -10.35 -2.73 -22.25
CA PHE A 94 -11.50 -2.67 -23.13
C PHE A 94 -11.97 -1.22 -23.26
N SER A 95 -12.10 -0.75 -24.50
CA SER A 95 -12.81 0.49 -24.78
C SER A 95 -14.24 0.14 -25.13
N ASP A 96 -15.17 0.82 -24.48
CA ASP A 96 -16.61 0.69 -24.73
C ASP A 96 -17.06 1.32 -26.06
N MET A 97 -16.11 1.81 -26.86
CA MET A 97 -16.33 2.46 -28.16
C MET A 97 -17.16 3.77 -28.06
N ASP A 98 -17.41 4.27 -26.84
CA ASP A 98 -18.00 5.59 -26.59
C ASP A 98 -16.95 6.72 -26.75
N GLY A 99 -15.67 6.33 -26.75
CA GLY A 99 -14.50 7.18 -27.00
C GLY A 99 -14.06 8.02 -25.79
N LEU A 100 -14.61 7.76 -24.61
CA LEU A 100 -14.39 8.51 -23.38
C LEU A 100 -13.73 7.65 -22.30
N ASN A 101 -14.13 6.39 -22.16
CA ASN A 101 -13.64 5.53 -21.07
C ASN A 101 -12.99 4.24 -21.58
N GLU A 102 -11.98 3.80 -20.83
CA GLU A 102 -11.35 2.49 -20.98
C GLU A 102 -11.44 1.78 -19.63
N THR A 103 -11.80 0.50 -19.63
CA THR A 103 -11.88 -0.31 -18.42
C THR A 103 -10.88 -1.45 -18.45
N ARG A 104 -10.36 -1.82 -17.29
CA ARG A 104 -9.52 -3.02 -17.15
C ARG A 104 -9.81 -3.71 -15.82
N PRO A 105 -10.23 -4.97 -15.82
CA PRO A 105 -10.38 -5.72 -14.58
C PRO A 105 -9.00 -6.10 -14.05
N SER A 106 -8.84 -6.05 -12.74
CA SER A 106 -7.60 -6.47 -12.07
C SER A 106 -7.91 -7.22 -10.77
N VAL A 107 -6.91 -7.91 -10.23
CA VAL A 107 -7.02 -8.60 -8.95
C VAL A 107 -5.77 -8.31 -8.11
N SER A 108 -5.99 -7.81 -6.90
CA SER A 108 -4.95 -7.64 -5.89
C SER A 108 -5.00 -8.76 -4.86
N LEU A 109 -3.84 -9.26 -4.45
CA LEU A 109 -3.71 -10.12 -3.28
C LEU A 109 -3.46 -9.25 -2.05
N THR A 110 -4.41 -9.27 -1.11
CA THR A 110 -4.38 -8.53 0.16
C THR A 110 -4.34 -9.51 1.34
N ARG A 111 -4.22 -8.98 2.57
CA ARG A 111 -4.38 -9.79 3.80
C ARG A 111 -5.76 -10.43 3.94
N HIS A 112 -6.79 -9.89 3.27
CA HIS A 112 -8.16 -10.37 3.32
C HIS A 112 -8.51 -11.36 2.20
N GLY A 113 -7.56 -11.67 1.31
CA GLY A 113 -7.74 -12.56 0.17
C GLY A 113 -7.53 -11.85 -1.17
N TYR A 114 -8.05 -12.46 -2.24
CA TYR A 114 -7.99 -11.91 -3.59
C TYR A 114 -9.11 -10.89 -3.78
N VAL A 115 -8.74 -9.62 -3.94
CA VAL A 115 -9.66 -8.50 -4.12
C VAL A 115 -9.80 -8.22 -5.61
N PRO A 116 -10.97 -8.49 -6.22
CA PRO A 116 -11.24 -8.08 -7.59
C PRO A 116 -11.41 -6.56 -7.67
N ALA A 117 -11.01 -5.96 -8.77
CA ALA A 117 -11.20 -4.55 -9.03
C ALA A 117 -11.49 -4.29 -10.51
N LEU A 118 -12.05 -3.12 -10.78
CA LEU A 118 -12.20 -2.58 -12.12
C LEU A 118 -11.53 -1.20 -12.17
N GLU A 119 -10.45 -1.11 -12.95
CA GLU A 119 -9.78 0.15 -13.26
C GLU A 119 -10.52 0.85 -14.39
N VAL A 120 -10.72 2.16 -14.22
CA VAL A 120 -11.39 2.99 -15.21
C VAL A 120 -10.50 4.16 -15.52
N SER A 121 -10.12 4.30 -16.79
CA SER A 121 -9.35 5.41 -17.31
C SER A 121 -10.24 6.31 -18.14
N HIS A 122 -10.11 7.62 -17.94
CA HIS A 122 -10.68 8.59 -18.87
C HIS A 122 -9.59 9.04 -19.86
N ARG A 123 -9.72 8.65 -21.14
CA ARG A 123 -8.79 9.01 -22.23
C ARG A 123 -7.30 8.74 -21.93
N GLY A 124 -6.99 7.61 -21.30
CA GLY A 124 -5.62 7.23 -20.95
C GLY A 124 -5.01 8.01 -19.77
N GLY A 125 -5.86 8.65 -18.95
CA GLY A 125 -5.48 9.25 -17.68
C GLY A 125 -5.30 8.24 -16.54
N ASP A 126 -5.01 8.76 -15.35
CA ASP A 126 -4.88 7.96 -14.13
C ASP A 126 -6.16 7.17 -13.86
N CYS A 127 -5.99 5.99 -13.26
CA CYS A 127 -7.08 5.07 -12.98
C CYS A 127 -7.19 4.89 -11.47
N GLU A 128 -8.40 5.04 -10.93
CA GLU A 128 -8.72 4.60 -9.58
C GLU A 128 -9.49 3.27 -9.65
N PRO A 129 -8.97 2.17 -9.11
CA PRO A 129 -9.65 0.88 -9.15
C PRO A 129 -10.88 0.89 -8.23
N ASN A 130 -12.06 0.64 -8.81
CA ASN A 130 -13.24 0.33 -8.01
C ASN A 130 -13.11 -1.12 -7.51
N THR A 131 -13.01 -1.30 -6.18
CA THR A 131 -12.72 -2.60 -5.57
C THR A 131 -14.00 -3.34 -5.17
N GLY A 132 -14.02 -4.64 -5.43
CA GLY A 132 -15.07 -5.55 -5.01
C GLY A 132 -14.73 -6.27 -3.70
N HIS A 133 -15.64 -7.14 -3.27
CA HIS A 133 -15.42 -7.94 -2.05
C HIS A 133 -14.33 -9.00 -2.24
N PRO A 134 -13.49 -9.26 -1.21
CA PRO A 134 -12.48 -10.31 -1.26
C PRO A 134 -13.04 -11.70 -1.60
N ARG A 135 -12.20 -12.53 -2.22
CA ARG A 135 -12.45 -13.93 -2.58
C ARG A 135 -11.33 -14.83 -2.05
N GLU A 136 -11.66 -16.08 -1.77
CA GLU A 136 -10.70 -17.05 -1.26
C GLU A 136 -9.72 -17.51 -2.35
N THR A 137 -10.16 -17.57 -3.61
CA THR A 137 -9.33 -18.03 -4.73
C THR A 137 -9.14 -16.97 -5.80
N LEU A 138 -7.98 -17.04 -6.48
CA LEU A 138 -7.67 -16.18 -7.63
C LEU A 138 -8.70 -16.37 -8.75
N GLN A 139 -9.14 -17.59 -9.01
CA GLN A 139 -10.08 -17.89 -10.09
C GLN A 139 -11.46 -17.24 -9.85
N GLU A 140 -11.96 -17.26 -8.62
CA GLU A 140 -13.20 -16.58 -8.24
C GLU A 140 -13.06 -15.06 -8.33
N ALA A 141 -11.93 -14.50 -7.90
CA ALA A 141 -11.66 -13.08 -8.03
C ALA A 141 -11.60 -12.63 -9.49
N ILE A 142 -10.93 -13.40 -10.37
CA ILE A 142 -10.91 -13.11 -11.81
C ILE A 142 -12.33 -13.14 -12.39
N GLY A 143 -13.14 -14.12 -11.98
CA GLY A 143 -14.55 -14.19 -12.38
C GLY A 143 -15.34 -12.95 -11.95
N ALA A 144 -15.19 -12.54 -10.70
CA ALA A 144 -15.85 -11.36 -10.15
C ALA A 144 -15.38 -10.05 -10.83
N ALA A 145 -14.08 -9.88 -11.08
CA ALA A 145 -13.54 -8.69 -11.75
C ALA A 145 -14.09 -8.57 -13.19
N LYS A 146 -14.20 -9.69 -13.92
CA LYS A 146 -14.84 -9.71 -15.25
C LYS A 146 -16.34 -9.45 -15.20
N GLU A 147 -17.01 -9.89 -14.15
CA GLU A 147 -18.42 -9.56 -13.94
C GLU A 147 -18.61 -8.06 -13.67
N MET A 148 -17.72 -7.44 -12.87
CA MET A 148 -17.70 -5.99 -12.63
C MET A 148 -17.55 -5.23 -13.96
N GLU A 149 -16.59 -5.62 -14.80
CA GLU A 149 -16.41 -5.05 -16.15
C GLU A 149 -17.68 -5.20 -17.01
N SER A 150 -18.27 -6.40 -17.04
CA SER A 150 -19.47 -6.67 -17.85
C SER A 150 -20.70 -5.88 -17.40
N ARG A 151 -20.78 -5.53 -16.11
CA ARG A 151 -21.89 -4.80 -15.50
C ARG A 151 -21.69 -3.30 -15.47
N TRP A 152 -20.48 -2.81 -15.72
CA TRP A 152 -20.12 -1.40 -15.62
C TRP A 152 -21.08 -0.48 -16.39
N HIS A 153 -21.51 -0.87 -17.59
CA HIS A 153 -22.44 -0.09 -18.42
C HIS A 153 -23.91 -0.16 -17.98
N PHE A 154 -24.27 -1.07 -17.08
CA PHE A 154 -25.67 -1.31 -16.69
C PHE A 154 -26.04 -0.62 -15.37
N ASP A 155 -25.07 -0.29 -14.52
CA ASP A 155 -25.31 0.35 -13.23
C ASP A 155 -25.60 1.88 -13.36
N GLU A 156 -25.50 2.48 -14.57
CA GLU A 156 -26.02 3.84 -14.85
C GLU A 156 -27.54 3.89 -15.14
N CYS A 157 -28.25 2.75 -15.16
CA CYS A 157 -29.67 2.68 -15.58
C CYS A 157 -30.67 2.33 -14.45
N ILE A 158 -30.36 2.64 -13.19
CA ILE A 158 -31.35 2.52 -12.10
C ILE A 158 -31.45 3.84 -11.33
N ASP A 159 -32.35 4.71 -11.81
CA ASP A 159 -33.06 5.72 -11.01
C ASP A 159 -34.44 5.17 -10.56
#